data_AF-A0A662U9E4-F1
#
_entry.id   AF-A0A662U9E4-F1
#
_cell.length_a   1.000
_cell.length_b   1.000
_cell.length_c   1.000
_cell.angle_alpha   90.00
_cell.angle_beta   90.00
_cell.angle_gamma   90.00
#
_symmetry.space_group_name_H-M   'P 1'
#
loop_
_entity.id
_entity.type
_entity.pdbx_description
1 polymer ?
#
loop_
_entity_poly.entity_id
_entity_poly.type
_entity_poly.pdbx_seq_one_letter_code
_entity_poly.pdbx_strand_id
1 'polypeptide(L)'
;MPGAGKSVIARYIAEELGVKLYTMGDAVRKAAKEAGMGSDAKSMMEFAKNLRRKYGSAIVARLILEELKENSDKILVIDGVRSIDEVTEFRKHGDVVLVAVHASPRERFRRLKSRGRPDDPTTWEEFVERDMRELEL
;
A
#
# COMPACT_ATOMS: atom_id res chain seq x y z
N MET A 1 1.65 5.08 -6.81
CA MET A 1 2.43 4.61 -7.98
C MET A 1 3.66 3.81 -7.55
N PRO A 2 3.92 2.64 -8.15
CA PRO A 2 5.11 1.81 -7.91
C PRO A 2 6.42 2.52 -8.27
N GLY A 3 7.52 2.22 -7.59
CA GLY A 3 8.85 2.76 -7.91
C GLY A 3 9.09 4.23 -7.52
N ALA A 4 8.10 4.92 -6.93
CA ALA A 4 8.25 6.32 -6.54
C ALA A 4 9.21 6.55 -5.35
N GLY A 5 9.43 5.55 -4.50
CA GLY A 5 10.27 5.65 -3.30
C GLY A 5 9.48 5.83 -1.99
N LYS A 6 8.14 5.83 -2.04
CA LYS A 6 7.26 5.99 -0.87
C LYS A 6 7.59 5.06 0.31
N SER A 7 7.93 3.79 0.04
CA SER A 7 8.19 2.80 1.09
C SER A 7 9.54 3.03 1.77
N VAL A 8 10.49 3.69 1.10
CA VAL A 8 11.76 4.11 1.71
C VAL A 8 11.50 5.26 2.66
N ILE A 9 10.76 6.29 2.21
CA ILE A 9 10.39 7.43 3.04
C ILE A 9 9.56 7.00 4.26
N ALA A 10 8.55 6.15 4.07
CA ALA A 10 7.71 5.66 5.16
C ALA A 10 8.52 4.88 6.21
N ARG A 11 9.48 4.04 5.77
CA ARG A 11 10.38 3.33 6.67
C ARG A 11 11.26 4.29 7.46
N TYR A 12 11.89 5.24 6.78
CA TYR A 12 12.74 6.24 7.42
C TYR A 12 11.98 7.04 8.48
N ILE A 13 10.76 7.50 8.16
CA ILE A 13 9.91 8.23 9.13
C ILE A 13 9.58 7.34 10.34
N ALA A 14 9.22 6.07 10.13
CA ALA A 14 8.88 5.16 11.22
C ALA A 14 10.09 4.86 12.11
N GLU A 15 11.28 4.67 11.52
CA GLU A 15 12.54 4.45 12.24
C GLU A 15 12.92 5.68 13.07
N GLU A 16 12.90 6.88 12.49
CA GLU A 16 13.23 8.14 13.19
C GLU A 16 12.28 8.44 14.36
N LEU A 17 11.00 8.06 14.24
CA LEU A 17 10.01 8.25 15.29
C LEU A 17 9.96 7.09 16.30
N GLY A 18 10.67 5.98 16.04
CA GLY A 18 10.65 4.79 16.88
C GLY A 18 9.27 4.11 16.95
N VAL A 19 8.49 4.17 15.88
CA VAL A 19 7.11 3.63 15.81
C VAL A 19 6.98 2.51 14.79
N LYS A 20 5.93 1.69 14.92
CA LYS A 20 5.65 0.63 13.95
C LYS A 20 5.20 1.19 12.60
N LEU A 21 5.77 0.67 11.52
CA LEU A 21 5.31 0.89 10.15
C LEU A 21 4.22 -0.13 9.81
N TYR A 22 3.04 0.37 9.44
CA TYR A 22 1.95 -0.43 8.88
C TYR A 22 1.95 -0.29 7.36
N THR A 23 1.69 -1.38 6.64
CA THR A 23 1.51 -1.30 5.18
C THR A 23 0.14 -1.84 4.79
N MET A 24 -0.55 -1.11 3.90
CA MET A 24 -1.82 -1.55 3.33
C MET A 24 -1.70 -2.93 2.66
N GLY A 25 -0.56 -3.21 2.05
CA GLY A 25 -0.29 -4.49 1.40
C GLY A 25 -0.21 -5.66 2.40
N ASP A 26 0.36 -5.45 3.58
CA ASP A 26 0.42 -6.49 4.63
C ASP A 26 -0.97 -6.77 5.20
N ALA A 27 -1.79 -5.75 5.41
CA ALA A 27 -3.18 -5.92 5.85
C ALA A 27 -3.97 -6.79 4.85
N VAL A 28 -3.83 -6.53 3.55
CA VAL A 28 -4.47 -7.36 2.51
C VAL A 28 -3.90 -8.79 2.51
N ARG A 29 -2.57 -8.97 2.63
CA ARG A 29 -1.92 -10.30 2.70
C ARG A 29 -2.42 -11.11 3.89
N LYS A 30 -2.56 -10.48 5.05
CA LYS A 30 -3.10 -11.10 6.26
C LYS A 30 -4.54 -11.57 6.04
N ALA A 31 -5.41 -10.69 5.55
CA ALA A 31 -6.79 -11.03 5.23
C ALA A 31 -6.92 -12.14 4.17
N ALA A 32 -6.04 -12.15 3.15
CA ALA A 32 -6.03 -13.20 2.13
C ALA A 32 -5.63 -14.55 2.71
N LYS A 33 -4.64 -14.57 3.61
CA LYS A 33 -4.21 -15.77 4.33
C LYS A 33 -5.33 -16.32 5.23
N GLU A 34 -6.02 -15.45 5.95
CA GLU A 34 -7.18 -15.81 6.79
C GLU A 34 -8.34 -16.37 5.95
N ALA A 35 -8.48 -15.92 4.70
CA ALA A 35 -9.44 -16.44 3.72
C ALA A 35 -8.96 -17.71 2.98
N GLY A 36 -7.78 -18.26 3.32
CA GLY A 36 -7.24 -19.47 2.69
C GLY A 36 -6.74 -19.28 1.25
N MET A 37 -6.45 -18.04 0.83
CA MET A 37 -5.96 -17.74 -0.52
C MET A 37 -4.43 -17.83 -0.64
N GLY A 38 -3.95 -18.10 -1.85
CA GLY A 38 -2.52 -18.10 -2.19
C GLY A 38 -1.86 -16.73 -2.13
N SER A 39 -0.53 -16.70 -2.13
CA SER A 39 0.29 -15.50 -1.95
C SER A 39 0.81 -14.86 -3.24
N ASP A 40 0.37 -15.33 -4.41
CA ASP A 40 0.83 -14.78 -5.69
C ASP A 40 0.28 -13.35 -5.93
N ALA A 41 1.07 -12.52 -6.61
CA ALA A 41 0.77 -11.09 -6.76
C ALA A 41 -0.53 -10.80 -7.51
N LYS A 42 -0.91 -11.66 -8.46
CA LYS A 42 -2.14 -11.49 -9.25
C LYS A 42 -3.36 -11.78 -8.38
N SER A 43 -3.36 -12.89 -7.66
CA SER A 43 -4.40 -13.25 -6.69
C SER A 43 -4.53 -12.19 -5.60
N MET A 44 -3.42 -11.65 -5.10
CA MET A 44 -3.44 -10.60 -4.08
C MET A 44 -4.09 -9.30 -4.60
N MET A 45 -3.80 -8.91 -5.84
CA MET A 45 -4.41 -7.73 -6.44
C MET A 45 -5.92 -7.92 -6.65
N GLU A 46 -6.32 -9.07 -7.16
CA GLU A 46 -7.72 -9.40 -7.38
C GLU A 46 -8.51 -9.49 -6.06
N PHE A 47 -7.92 -10.12 -5.04
CA PHE A 47 -8.47 -10.16 -3.70
C PHE A 47 -8.64 -8.75 -3.12
N ALA A 48 -7.64 -7.88 -3.27
CA ALA A 48 -7.73 -6.49 -2.82
C ALA A 48 -8.84 -5.70 -3.53
N LYS A 49 -9.03 -5.91 -4.84
CA LYS A 49 -10.14 -5.31 -5.61
C LYS A 49 -11.49 -5.84 -5.12
N ASN A 50 -11.59 -7.16 -4.91
CA ASN A 50 -12.81 -7.80 -4.43
C ASN A 50 -13.21 -7.34 -3.02
N LEU A 51 -12.24 -7.20 -2.11
CA LEU A 51 -12.47 -6.62 -0.78
C LEU A 51 -13.08 -5.22 -0.89
N ARG A 52 -12.48 -4.33 -1.69
CA ARG A 52 -12.96 -2.96 -1.88
C ARG A 52 -14.34 -2.92 -2.54
N ARG A 53 -14.58 -3.77 -3.53
CA ARG A 53 -15.89 -3.87 -4.20
C ARG A 53 -16.99 -4.34 -3.25
N LYS A 54 -16.69 -5.29 -2.36
CA LYS A 54 -17.68 -5.90 -1.47
C LYS A 54 -17.94 -5.08 -0.20
N TYR A 55 -16.89 -4.48 0.37
CA TYR A 55 -16.94 -3.84 1.69
C TYR A 55 -16.66 -2.33 1.66
N GLY A 56 -16.43 -1.77 0.47
CA GLY A 56 -16.13 -0.36 0.24
C GLY A 56 -14.62 -0.06 0.22
N SER A 57 -14.25 1.07 -0.41
CA SER A 57 -12.85 1.49 -0.61
C SER A 57 -12.05 1.62 0.68
N ALA A 58 -12.71 1.92 1.81
CA ALA A 58 -12.08 2.09 3.13
C ALA A 58 -11.76 0.78 3.87
N ILE A 59 -12.15 -0.39 3.35
CA ILE A 59 -12.02 -1.67 4.06
C ILE A 59 -10.59 -1.95 4.54
N VAL A 60 -9.57 -1.65 3.72
CA VAL A 60 -8.18 -1.94 4.09
C VAL A 60 -7.71 -1.03 5.24
N ALA A 61 -8.16 0.23 5.27
CA ALA A 61 -7.92 1.11 6.41
C ALA A 61 -8.55 0.55 7.69
N ARG A 62 -9.77 0.02 7.61
CA ARG A 62 -10.44 -0.62 8.76
C ARG A 62 -9.69 -1.84 9.27
N LEU A 63 -9.18 -2.69 8.39
CA LEU A 63 -8.36 -3.85 8.78
C LEU A 63 -7.11 -3.42 9.56
N ILE A 64 -6.46 -2.34 9.15
CA ILE A 64 -5.34 -1.77 9.92
C ILE A 64 -5.83 -1.27 11.28
N LEU A 65 -6.91 -0.47 11.32
CA LEU A 65 -7.45 0.08 12.55
C LEU A 65 -7.90 -1.00 13.55
N GLU A 66 -8.36 -2.15 13.08
CA GLU A 66 -8.68 -3.30 13.92
C GLU A 66 -7.42 -3.89 14.57
N GLU A 67 -6.30 -3.97 13.85
CA GLU A 67 -4.99 -4.38 14.40
C GLU A 67 -4.45 -3.38 15.43
N LEU A 68 -4.84 -2.11 15.35
CA LEU A 68 -4.41 -1.07 16.29
C LEU A 68 -5.07 -1.16 17.66
N LYS A 69 -6.21 -1.85 17.81
CA LYS A 69 -6.86 -2.00 19.12
C LYS A 69 -5.95 -2.67 20.16
N GLU A 70 -4.89 -3.35 19.71
CA GLU A 70 -3.89 -4.00 20.53
C GLU A 70 -2.62 -3.15 20.76
N ASN A 71 -2.49 -1.97 20.15
CA ASN A 71 -1.31 -1.10 20.23
C ASN A 71 -1.60 0.26 20.88
N SER A 72 -0.62 0.79 21.60
CA SER A 72 -0.74 2.05 22.38
C SER A 72 -0.01 3.24 21.77
N ASP A 73 0.51 3.09 20.54
CA ASP A 73 1.28 4.14 19.87
C ASP A 73 0.40 5.35 19.57
N LYS A 74 0.87 6.53 19.96
CA LYS A 74 0.19 7.82 19.68
C LYS A 74 0.36 8.26 18.23
N ILE A 75 1.34 7.71 17.51
CA ILE A 75 1.68 8.06 16.14
C ILE A 75 1.77 6.79 15.32
N LEU A 76 1.16 6.82 14.13
CA LEU A 76 1.09 5.70 13.22
C LEU A 76 1.66 6.11 11.87
N VAL A 77 2.53 5.27 11.31
CA VAL A 77 3.04 5.44 9.95
C VAL A 77 2.42 4.37 9.08
N ILE A 78 1.69 4.79 8.04
CA ILE A 78 0.95 3.91 7.14
C ILE A 78 1.46 4.10 5.71
N ASP A 79 2.04 3.05 5.12
CA ASP A 79 2.44 3.03 3.71
C ASP A 79 1.36 2.43 2.82
N GLY A 80 1.11 3.10 1.68
CA GLY A 80 0.39 2.53 0.56
C GLY A 80 -1.10 2.83 0.53
N VAL A 81 -1.54 3.95 1.10
CA VAL A 81 -2.89 4.48 0.90
C VAL A 81 -3.18 4.62 -0.60
N ARG A 82 -4.38 4.20 -1.01
CA ARG A 82 -4.87 4.13 -2.40
C ARG A 82 -6.08 4.99 -2.66
N SER A 83 -6.90 5.32 -1.64
CA SER A 83 -8.11 6.13 -1.85
C SER A 83 -8.29 7.23 -0.80
N ILE A 84 -9.06 8.26 -1.16
CA ILE A 84 -9.48 9.30 -0.22
C ILE A 84 -10.39 8.74 0.88
N ASP A 85 -11.11 7.66 0.60
CA ASP A 85 -11.96 6.97 1.56
C ASP A 85 -11.13 6.34 2.68
N GLU A 86 -9.98 5.74 2.36
CA GLU A 86 -9.02 5.24 3.35
C GLU A 86 -8.47 6.38 4.23
N VAL A 87 -8.10 7.52 3.62
CA VAL A 87 -7.67 8.73 4.37
C VAL A 87 -8.77 9.23 5.30
N THR A 88 -10.00 9.28 4.80
CA THR A 88 -11.17 9.76 5.55
C THR A 88 -11.48 8.82 6.71
N GLU A 89 -11.29 7.52 6.55
CA GLU A 89 -11.44 6.55 7.62
C GLU A 89 -10.40 6.75 8.72
N PHE A 90 -9.13 6.99 8.37
CA PHE A 90 -8.09 7.31 9.36
C PHE A 90 -8.37 8.62 10.09
N ARG A 91 -8.88 9.65 9.39
CA ARG A 91 -9.24 10.94 9.99
C ARG A 91 -10.32 10.86 11.07
N LYS A 92 -11.13 9.80 11.09
CA LYS A 92 -12.10 9.56 12.17
C LYS A 92 -11.42 9.17 13.49
N HIS A 93 -10.16 8.76 13.44
CA HIS A 93 -9.40 8.20 14.57
C HIS A 93 -8.23 9.07 15.00
N GLY A 94 -7.94 10.16 14.29
CA GLY A 94 -6.89 11.11 14.65
C GLY A 94 -6.54 12.08 13.52
N ASP A 95 -5.59 12.96 13.78
CA ASP A 95 -5.05 13.87 12.78
C ASP A 95 -4.23 13.12 11.73
N VAL A 96 -4.45 13.43 10.46
CA VAL A 96 -3.78 12.74 9.34
C VAL A 96 -2.98 13.71 8.50
N VAL A 97 -1.67 13.44 8.41
CA VAL A 97 -0.75 14.08 7.47
C VAL A 97 -0.55 13.14 6.27
N LEU A 98 -0.97 13.59 5.09
CA LEU A 98 -0.79 12.83 3.84
C LEU A 98 0.51 13.24 3.15
N VAL A 99 1.43 12.30 3.00
CA VAL A 99 2.71 12.51 2.31
C VAL A 99 2.67 11.79 0.95
N ALA A 100 2.63 12.57 -0.13
CA ALA A 100 2.70 12.04 -1.49
C ALA A 100 4.15 12.06 -2.00
N VAL A 101 4.70 10.89 -2.29
CA VAL A 101 6.04 10.77 -2.90
C VAL A 101 5.88 10.60 -4.41
N HIS A 102 6.43 11.57 -5.17
CA HIS A 102 6.36 11.60 -6.62
C HIS A 102 7.73 11.42 -7.26
N ALA A 103 7.78 10.73 -8.39
CA ALA A 103 8.95 10.60 -9.26
C ALA A 103 8.49 10.42 -10.70
N SER A 104 9.29 10.88 -11.67
CA SER A 104 8.93 10.76 -13.09
C SER A 104 8.80 9.29 -13.54
N PRO A 105 7.95 8.96 -14.52
CA PRO A 105 7.79 7.58 -14.99
C PRO A 105 9.11 6.89 -15.38
N ARG A 106 10.03 7.61 -16.03
CA ARG A 106 11.36 7.10 -16.39
C ARG A 106 12.21 6.72 -15.16
N GLU A 107 12.19 7.54 -14.12
CA GLU A 107 12.89 7.24 -12.86
C GLU A 107 12.27 6.02 -12.17
N ARG A 108 10.94 5.93 -12.13
CA ARG A 108 10.23 4.78 -11.54
C ARG A 108 10.56 3.49 -12.29
N PHE A 109 10.54 3.51 -13.62
CA PHE A 109 10.93 2.36 -14.43
C PHE A 109 12.38 1.93 -14.16
N ARG A 110 13.34 2.87 -14.16
CA ARG A 110 14.75 2.54 -13.87
C ARG A 110 14.91 1.86 -12.51
N ARG A 111 14.22 2.38 -11.49
CA ARG A 111 14.25 1.82 -10.13
C ARG A 111 13.62 0.43 -10.05
N LEU A 112 12.46 0.23 -10.69
CA LEU A 112 11.78 -1.06 -10.70
C LEU A 112 12.59 -2.12 -11.45
N LYS A 113 13.13 -1.77 -12.63
CA LYS A 113 14.00 -2.65 -13.40
C LYS A 113 15.26 -3.04 -12.63
N SER A 114 15.86 -2.10 -11.88
CA SER A 114 17.02 -2.38 -11.02
C SER A 114 16.69 -3.19 -9.78
N ARG A 115 15.44 -3.17 -9.30
CA ARG A 115 15.00 -3.87 -8.09
C ARG A 115 14.84 -5.38 -8.32
N GLY A 116 14.38 -5.77 -9.52
CA GLY A 116 14.38 -7.16 -9.97
C GLY A 116 13.47 -8.11 -9.19
N ARG A 117 12.36 -7.64 -8.62
CA ARG A 117 11.36 -8.56 -8.06
C ARG A 117 10.67 -9.37 -9.16
N PRO A 118 10.13 -10.56 -8.84
CA PRO A 118 9.40 -11.37 -9.82
C PRO A 118 8.26 -10.63 -10.53
N ASP A 119 7.65 -9.64 -9.89
CA ASP A 119 6.57 -8.81 -10.45
C ASP A 119 7.05 -7.48 -11.08
N ASP A 120 8.35 -7.20 -11.09
CA ASP A 120 8.88 -5.95 -11.64
C ASP A 120 8.90 -5.93 -13.18
N PRO A 121 8.54 -4.79 -13.80
CA PRO A 121 8.60 -4.66 -15.25
C PRO A 121 10.04 -4.74 -15.75
N THR A 122 10.25 -5.56 -16.76
CA THR A 122 11.53 -5.74 -17.47
C THR A 122 11.61 -4.84 -18.71
N THR A 123 10.46 -4.54 -19.31
CA THR A 123 10.28 -3.67 -20.48
C THR A 123 9.53 -2.38 -20.13
N TRP A 124 9.63 -1.38 -21.00
CA TRP A 124 8.91 -0.11 -20.82
C TRP A 124 7.40 -0.30 -20.97
N GLU A 125 6.99 -1.18 -21.87
CA GLU A 125 5.60 -1.53 -22.15
C GLU A 125 4.95 -2.18 -20.94
N GLU A 126 5.61 -3.15 -20.30
CA GLU A 126 5.16 -3.77 -19.04
C GLU A 126 5.03 -2.74 -17.92
N PHE A 127 5.96 -1.78 -17.86
CA PHE A 127 5.89 -0.69 -16.88
C PHE A 127 4.65 0.17 -17.10
N VAL A 128 4.39 0.62 -18.33
CA VAL A 128 3.22 1.44 -18.66
C VAL A 128 1.93 0.70 -18.34
N GLU A 129 1.81 -0.58 -18.71
CA GLU A 129 0.64 -1.40 -18.40
C GLU A 129 0.43 -1.54 -16.88
N ARG A 130 1.50 -1.78 -16.12
CA ARG A 130 1.43 -1.85 -14.66
C ARG A 130 1.05 -0.51 -14.03
N ASP A 131 1.61 0.57 -14.52
CA ASP A 131 1.39 1.92 -13.98
C ASP A 131 -0.06 2.37 -14.21
N MET A 132 -0.63 2.09 -15.39
CA MET A 132 -2.05 2.32 -15.68
C MET A 132 -2.97 1.46 -14.81
N ARG A 133 -2.67 0.17 -14.65
CA ARG A 133 -3.45 -0.72 -13.77
C ARG A 133 -3.46 -0.26 -12.30
N GLU A 134 -2.39 0.37 -11.83
CA GLU A 134 -2.31 0.93 -10.46
C GLU A 134 -3.07 2.25 -10.31
N LEU A 135 -3.41 2.95 -11.39
CA LEU A 135 -4.27 4.14 -11.36
C LEU A 135 -5.77 3.79 -11.30
N GLU A 136 -6.15 2.59 -11.74
CA GLU A 136 -7.53 2.08 -11.73
C GLU A 136 -7.89 1.33 -10.43
N LEU A 137 -6.97 1.27 -9.46
CA LEU A 137 -7.07 0.49 -8.22
C LEU A 137 -7.64 1.30 -7.06
#